data_AF-A0AAU5BKA3-F1
#
_entry.id   AF-A0AAU5BKA3-F1
#
_cell.length_a   1.000
_cell.length_b   1.000
_cell.length_c   1.000
_cell.angle_alpha   90.00
_cell.angle_beta   90.00
_cell.angle_gamma   90.00
#
_symmetry.space_group_name_H-M   'P 1'
#
loop_
_entity.id
_entity.type
_entity.pdbx_description
1 polymer ?
#
loop_
_entity_poly.entity_id
_entity_poly.type
_entity_poly.pdbx_seq_one_letter_code
_entity_poly.pdbx_strand_id
1 'polypeptide(L)' 'MNVSTAHSAAAAGAILLKVRKGSASPQELAAITAILVARATAHPAGPAAVRDGRTMAGWRRLERTPGFRSPTSWQG' A
#
# COMPACT_ATOMS: atom_id res chain seq x y z
N MET A 1 -17.67 -25.40 26.14
CA MET A 1 -17.05 -24.07 25.91
C MET A 1 -16.88 -23.92 24.40
N ASN A 2 -17.84 -23.28 23.72
CA ASN A 2 -17.75 -23.05 22.28
C ASN A 2 -17.06 -21.70 22.03
N VAL A 3 -15.86 -21.74 21.48
CA VAL A 3 -15.19 -20.54 20.96
C VAL A 3 -15.80 -20.20 19.60
N SER A 4 -16.68 -19.20 19.59
CA SER A 4 -17.19 -18.59 18.36
C SER A 4 -16.08 -17.76 17.71
N THR A 5 -15.35 -18.34 16.76
CA THR A 5 -14.45 -17.57 15.90
C THR A 5 -15.27 -16.79 14.88
N ALA A 6 -15.70 -15.57 15.24
CA ALA A 6 -16.22 -14.62 14.28
C ALA A 6 -15.04 -14.02 13.48
N HIS A 7 -14.61 -14.67 12.40
CA HIS A 7 -13.96 -13.93 11.31
C HIS A 7 -15.07 -13.21 10.54
N SER A 8 -15.27 -11.93 10.86
CA SER A 8 -16.25 -11.06 10.21
C SER A 8 -16.12 -11.18 8.68
N ALA A 9 -17.15 -11.74 8.04
CA ALA A 9 -17.25 -11.88 6.60
C ALA A 9 -17.60 -10.52 5.98
N ALA A 10 -16.63 -9.60 5.96
CA ALA A 10 -16.73 -8.33 5.27
C ALA A 10 -15.65 -8.24 4.18
N ALA A 11 -15.78 -9.08 3.14
CA ALA A 11 -15.11 -8.91 1.84
C ALA A 11 -15.68 -9.84 0.75
N ALA A 12 -16.92 -10.33 0.86
CA ALA A 12 -17.44 -11.41 0.00
C ALA A 12 -17.67 -11.03 -1.49
N GLY A 13 -17.10 -9.92 -1.98
CA GLY A 13 -17.13 -9.55 -3.39
C GLY A 13 -15.95 -8.70 -3.88
N ALA A 14 -14.95 -8.42 -3.04
CA ALA A 14 -13.82 -7.57 -3.43
C ALA A 14 -12.59 -8.41 -3.79
N ILE A 15 -12.08 -8.24 -5.02
CA ILE A 15 -10.79 -8.81 -5.41
C ILE A 15 -9.70 -8.08 -4.59
N LEU A 16 -9.07 -8.80 -3.64
CA LEU A 16 -8.01 -8.26 -2.80
C LEU A 16 -6.72 -7.95 -3.59
N LEU A 17 -6.34 -8.83 -4.52
CA LEU A 17 -5.13 -8.70 -5.33
C LEU A 17 -5.39 -9.25 -6.74
N LYS A 18 -4.85 -8.59 -7.78
CA LYS A 18 -4.89 -9.07 -9.17
C LYS A 18 -3.48 -9.16 -9.74
N VAL A 19 -3.08 -10.37 -10.13
CA VAL A 19 -1.82 -10.59 -10.86
C VAL A 19 -2.01 -10.18 -12.31
N ARG A 20 -1.17 -9.27 -12.82
CA ARG A 20 -1.27 -8.74 -14.19
C ARG A 20 -0.48 -9.56 -15.21
N LYS A 21 0.61 -10.20 -14.79
CA LYS A 21 1.52 -10.99 -15.64
C LYS A 21 2.21 -12.05 -14.78
N GLY A 22 2.43 -13.24 -15.34
CA GLY A 22 3.06 -14.37 -14.65
C GLY A 22 2.17 -15.00 -13.57
N SER A 23 2.77 -15.86 -12.75
CA SER A 23 2.17 -16.40 -11.53
C SER A 23 2.92 -15.87 -10.32
N ALA A 24 2.18 -15.61 -9.23
CA ALA A 24 2.77 -15.35 -7.94
C ALA A 24 2.81 -16.66 -7.16
N SER A 25 3.96 -16.97 -6.55
CA SER A 25 4.06 -18.09 -5.62
C SER A 25 3.19 -17.84 -4.38
N PRO A 26 2.75 -18.91 -3.69
CA PRO A 26 2.02 -18.77 -2.43
C PRO A 26 2.77 -17.92 -1.38
N GLN A 27 4.09 -18.02 -1.34
CA GLN A 27 4.95 -17.28 -0.41
C GLN A 27 4.93 -15.77 -0.71
N GLU A 28 4.98 -15.37 -1.97
CA GLU A 28 4.91 -13.96 -2.37
C GLU A 28 3.55 -13.35 -2.04
N LEU A 29 2.45 -14.09 -2.29
CA LEU A 29 1.10 -13.65 -1.92
C LEU A 29 0.95 -13.49 -0.40
N ALA A 30 1.49 -14.43 0.37
CA ALA A 30 1.51 -14.36 1.83
C ALA A 30 2.29 -13.14 2.33
N ALA A 31 3.46 -12.85 1.75
CA ALA A 31 4.27 -11.69 2.11
C ALA A 31 3.52 -10.37 1.86
N ILE A 32 2.90 -10.21 0.68
CA ILE A 32 2.12 -9.01 0.35
C ILE A 32 0.94 -8.86 1.31
N THR A 33 0.23 -9.95 1.60
CA THR A 33 -0.91 -9.95 2.52
C THR A 33 -0.46 -9.58 3.93
N ALA A 34 0.64 -10.14 4.42
CA ALA A 34 1.20 -9.82 5.74
C ALA A 34 1.55 -8.33 5.86
N ILE A 35 2.16 -7.73 4.83
CA ILE A 35 2.45 -6.30 4.81
C ILE A 35 1.16 -5.46 4.82
N LEU A 36 0.14 -5.85 4.05
CA LEU A 36 -1.14 -5.14 4.02
C LEU A 36 -1.84 -5.19 5.37
N VAL A 37 -1.89 -6.36 6.01
CA VAL A 37 -2.44 -6.53 7.35
C VAL A 37 -1.65 -5.71 8.36
N ALA A 38 -0.32 -5.82 8.37
CA ALA A 38 0.54 -5.07 9.28
C ALA A 38 0.31 -3.56 9.19
N ARG A 39 0.15 -3.02 7.96
CA ARG A 39 -0.16 -1.60 7.76
C ARG A 39 -1.58 -1.22 8.16
N ALA A 40 -2.56 -2.10 7.91
CA ALA A 40 -3.94 -1.87 8.33
C ALA A 40 -4.08 -1.86 9.86
N THR A 41 -3.27 -2.68 10.56
CA THR A 41 -3.26 -2.75 12.03
C THR A 41 -2.29 -1.77 12.68
N ALA A 42 -1.37 -1.19 11.92
CA ALA A 42 -0.46 -0.17 12.42
C ALA A 42 -1.27 1.08 12.77
N HIS A 43 -1.60 1.23 14.06
CA HIS A 43 -2.15 2.47 14.56
C HIS A 43 -1.04 3.53 14.52
N PRO A 44 -1.25 4.70 13.88
CA PRO A 44 -0.27 5.78 13.98
C PRO A 44 -0.18 6.19 15.44
N ALA A 45 0.88 5.80 16.11
CA ALA A 45 1.13 6.15 17.50
C ALA A 45 1.52 7.64 17.58
N GLY A 46 0.54 8.47 17.91
CA GLY A 46 0.73 9.90 18.18
C GLY A 46 -0.10 10.80 17.25
N PRO A 47 -0.36 12.06 17.65
CA PRO A 47 -0.93 13.03 16.73
C PRO A 47 -0.03 13.05 15.53
N ALA A 48 -0.56 12.65 14.37
CA ALA A 48 0.14 12.70 13.11
C ALA A 48 0.67 14.13 13.01
N ALA A 49 1.98 14.31 13.27
CA ALA A 49 2.63 15.61 13.21
C ALA A 49 2.23 16.16 11.87
N VAL A 50 1.37 17.16 11.94
CA VAL A 50 0.62 17.80 10.87
C VAL A 50 1.26 17.47 9.52
N ARG A 51 0.81 16.37 8.90
CA ARG A 51 1.13 16.08 7.51
C ARG A 51 0.18 16.90 6.66
N ASP A 52 0.15 18.22 6.89
CA ASP A 52 -0.37 19.24 5.97
C ASP A 52 0.60 19.37 4.79
N GLY A 53 0.87 18.23 4.17
CA GLY A 53 1.94 18.02 3.21
C GLY A 53 1.62 16.81 2.34
N ARG A 54 0.43 16.87 1.74
CA ARG A 54 -0.05 16.12 0.57
C ARG A 54 0.00 14.59 0.67
N THR A 55 -1.14 14.00 0.99
CA THR A 55 -1.53 12.62 0.62
C THR A 55 -1.77 12.45 -0.89
N MET A 56 -1.70 13.54 -1.65
CA MET A 56 -1.75 13.55 -3.10
C MET A 56 -0.31 13.45 -3.64
N ALA A 57 -0.10 12.61 -4.66
CA ALA A 57 1.16 12.59 -5.40
C ALA A 57 1.56 14.03 -5.71
N GLY A 58 2.79 14.43 -5.36
CA GLY A 58 3.26 15.78 -5.59
C GLY A 58 3.52 15.97 -7.08
N TRP A 59 2.46 16.16 -7.87
CA TRP A 59 2.56 16.61 -9.26
C TRP A 59 3.30 17.95 -9.22
N ARG A 60 4.62 17.88 -9.35
CA ARG A 60 5.50 19.03 -9.31
C ARG A 60 5.49 19.60 -10.72
N ARG A 61 5.36 20.93 -10.79
CA ARG A 61 5.58 21.71 -12.00
C ARG A 61 6.94 21.33 -12.59
N LEU A 62 6.92 20.56 -13.67
CA LEU A 62 8.10 19.99 -14.30
C LEU A 62 8.98 21.10 -14.88
N GLU A 63 8.39 22.24 -15.24
CA GLU A 63 9.08 23.45 -15.67
C GLU A 63 9.99 24.08 -14.60
N ARG A 64 9.83 23.70 -13.32
CA ARG A 64 10.69 24.12 -12.19
C ARG A 64 11.65 23.02 -11.70
N THR A 65 11.85 21.99 -12.51
CA THR A 65 12.79 20.89 -12.24
C THR A 65 13.87 20.93 -13.32
N PRO A 66 15.17 20.83 -12.97
CA PRO A 66 16.23 20.80 -13.98
C PRO A 66 15.93 19.70 -15.01
N GLY A 67 15.96 20.07 -16.29
CA GLY A 67 15.36 19.30 -17.40
C GLY A 67 16.00 17.96 -17.72
N PHE A 68 16.99 17.52 -16.93
CA PHE A 68 17.63 16.22 -17.10
C PHE A 68 17.66 15.44 -15.78
N ARG A 69 16.96 14.32 -15.78
CA ARG A 69 17.02 13.25 -14.77
C ARG A 69 17.61 12.02 -15.44
N SER A 70 18.33 11.20 -14.68
CA SER A 70 18.90 9.96 -15.21
C SER A 70 17.78 9.05 -15.76
N PRO A 71 17.95 8.45 -16.96
CA PRO A 71 16.95 7.58 -17.59
C PRO A 71 16.49 6.40 -16.72
N THR A 72 17.30 6.01 -15.72
CA THR A 72 17.04 4.88 -14.83
C THR A 72 16.50 5.28 -13.46
N SER A 73 16.19 6.57 -13.25
CA SER A 73 15.60 7.01 -11.99
C SER A 73 14.11 6.67 -11.94
N TRP A 74 13.71 5.94 -10.89
CA TRP A 74 12.30 5.64 -10.58
C TRP A 74 11.72 6.58 -9.53
N GLN A 75 12.57 7.43 -8.96
CA GLN A 75 12.21 8.55 -8.09
C GLN A 75 12.63 9.82 -8.85
N GLY A 76 11.61 10.60 -9.23
CA GLY A 76 11.82 11.95 -9.76
C GLY A 76 12.23 12.93 -8.67
#